data_AF-A0A7S2G3P7-F1
#
_entry.id   AF-A0A7S2G3P7-F1
#
_cell.length_a   1.000
_cell.length_b   1.000
_cell.length_c   1.000
_cell.angle_alpha   90.00
_cell.angle_beta   90.00
_cell.angle_gamma   90.00
#
_symmetry.space_group_name_H-M   'P 1'
#
loop_
_entity.id
_entity.type
_entity.pdbx_description
1 polymer ?
#
loop_
_entity_poly.entity_id
_entity_poly.type
_entity_poly.pdbx_seq_one_letter_code
_entity_poly.pdbx_strand_id
1 'polypeptide(L)'
;DTLQTPRSSHRLVASAFLHANLYHIFVNMFSLWQYGPVVERFFGPGRFLFTYIGSAVACALASLWAKRRQSRGGVPSVGASGGVLGITMALVTFQWRHGLPVQYAAFVLMATFAVGFMSREVDNAGHVGGAAGGAVIAYLWGPRYVQSLGGLLIRDSPLVRWPFM
;
A
#
# COMPACT_ATOMS: atom_id res chain seq x y z
N ASP A 1 11.76 -6.84 -28.57
CA ASP A 1 10.45 -6.62 -29.23
C ASP A 1 9.20 -7.12 -28.48
N THR A 2 9.11 -6.99 -27.16
CA THR A 2 7.89 -7.36 -26.41
C THR A 2 7.39 -6.28 -25.45
N LEU A 3 7.94 -5.07 -25.53
CA LEU A 3 7.68 -3.97 -24.59
C LEU A 3 6.55 -3.01 -25.02
N GLN A 4 5.85 -3.31 -26.12
CA GLN A 4 4.87 -2.39 -26.73
C GLN A 4 3.40 -2.86 -26.67
N THR A 5 3.04 -3.98 -26.04
CA THR A 5 1.64 -4.43 -26.04
C THR A 5 0.81 -3.81 -24.90
N PRO A 6 -0.31 -3.11 -25.19
CA PRO A 6 -1.16 -2.43 -24.19
C PRO A 6 -2.03 -3.35 -23.31
N ARG A 7 -1.78 -4.67 -23.26
CA ARG A 7 -2.70 -5.66 -22.67
C ARG A 7 -2.03 -6.68 -21.75
N SER A 8 -1.21 -6.21 -20.82
CA SER A 8 -0.68 -7.10 -19.77
C SER A 8 -1.13 -6.64 -18.39
N SER A 9 -2.44 -6.58 -18.15
CA SER A 9 -3.00 -6.33 -16.81
C SER A 9 -2.43 -7.31 -15.76
N HIS A 10 -2.16 -8.55 -16.19
CA HIS A 10 -1.48 -9.56 -15.37
C HIS A 10 -0.07 -9.12 -14.93
N ARG A 11 0.65 -8.29 -15.69
CA ARG A 11 1.98 -7.78 -15.31
C ARG A 11 1.90 -6.71 -14.21
N LEU A 12 0.82 -5.94 -14.14
CA LEU A 12 0.61 -5.00 -13.03
C LEU A 12 0.45 -5.75 -11.72
N VAL A 13 -0.36 -6.82 -11.73
CA VAL A 13 -0.58 -7.66 -10.56
C VAL A 13 0.69 -8.47 -10.22
N ALA A 14 1.34 -9.09 -11.22
CA ALA A 14 2.56 -9.86 -10.99
C ALA A 14 3.72 -9.00 -10.46
N SER A 15 3.78 -7.71 -10.85
CA SER A 15 4.79 -6.78 -10.32
C SER A 15 4.71 -6.58 -8.81
N ALA A 16 3.54 -6.86 -8.19
CA ALA A 16 3.35 -6.81 -6.75
C ALA A 16 4.15 -7.88 -5.98
N PHE A 17 4.77 -8.84 -6.67
CA PHE A 17 5.53 -9.93 -6.06
C PHE A 17 7.00 -9.96 -6.48
N LEU A 18 7.39 -9.11 -7.44
CA LEU A 18 8.79 -9.02 -7.88
C LEU A 18 9.64 -8.32 -6.83
N HIS A 19 10.93 -8.63 -6.81
CA HIS A 19 11.92 -8.01 -5.93
C HIS A 19 13.20 -7.74 -6.71
N ALA A 20 13.82 -6.58 -6.50
CA ALA A 20 15.01 -6.19 -7.25
C ALA A 20 16.29 -6.91 -6.76
N ASN A 21 16.39 -7.19 -5.47
CA ASN A 21 17.54 -7.85 -4.84
C ASN A 21 17.16 -8.45 -3.46
N LEU A 22 18.09 -9.16 -2.85
CA LEU A 22 17.88 -9.86 -1.57
C LEU A 22 17.60 -8.90 -0.40
N TYR A 23 18.24 -7.73 -0.38
CA TYR A 23 17.98 -6.71 0.63
C TYR A 23 16.56 -6.15 0.52
N HIS A 24 16.09 -5.91 -0.71
CA HIS A 24 14.76 -5.39 -0.99
C HIS A 24 13.65 -6.36 -0.56
N ILE A 25 13.81 -7.68 -0.80
CA ILE A 25 12.87 -8.69 -0.28
C ILE A 25 12.90 -8.75 1.24
N PHE A 26 14.08 -8.70 1.86
CA PHE A 26 14.19 -8.70 3.31
C PHE A 26 13.42 -7.53 3.94
N VAL A 27 13.62 -6.30 3.45
CA VAL A 27 12.93 -5.11 3.97
C VAL A 27 11.42 -5.19 3.78
N ASN A 28 10.95 -5.66 2.62
CA ASN A 28 9.52 -5.83 2.35
C ASN A 28 8.90 -6.88 3.26
N MET A 29 9.54 -8.05 3.38
CA MET A 29 9.01 -9.15 4.21
C MET A 29 9.05 -8.80 5.69
N PHE A 30 10.10 -8.13 6.16
CA PHE A 30 10.17 -7.63 7.53
C PHE A 30 9.04 -6.63 7.82
N SER A 31 8.78 -5.71 6.90
CA SER A 31 7.68 -4.74 7.03
C SER A 31 6.31 -5.42 7.00
N LEU A 32 6.10 -6.40 6.12
CA LEU A 32 4.86 -7.19 6.09
C LEU A 32 4.68 -8.03 7.35
N TRP A 33 5.74 -8.62 7.89
CA TRP A 33 5.69 -9.35 9.15
C TRP A 33 5.30 -8.44 10.32
N GLN A 34 5.81 -7.20 10.33
CA GLN A 34 5.52 -6.23 11.39
C GLN A 34 4.08 -5.66 11.32
N TYR A 35 3.59 -5.31 10.12
CA TYR A 35 2.33 -4.57 9.95
C TYR A 35 1.19 -5.39 9.37
N GLY A 36 1.52 -6.41 8.58
CA GLY A 36 0.54 -7.26 7.92
C GLY A 36 -0.43 -7.91 8.91
N PRO A 37 0.03 -8.62 9.94
CA PRO A 37 -0.85 -9.24 10.93
C PRO A 37 -1.75 -8.23 11.66
N VAL A 38 -1.25 -7.01 11.91
CA VAL A 38 -2.02 -5.94 12.58
C VAL A 38 -3.16 -5.47 11.68
N VAL A 39 -2.85 -5.16 10.42
CA VAL A 39 -3.85 -4.70 9.45
C VAL A 39 -4.83 -5.82 9.13
N GLU A 40 -4.38 -7.05 8.95
CA GLU A 40 -5.24 -8.21 8.70
C GLU A 40 -6.19 -8.49 9.87
N ARG A 41 -5.72 -8.37 11.12
CA ARG A 41 -6.58 -8.51 12.30
C ARG A 41 -7.68 -7.46 12.35
N PHE A 42 -7.37 -6.23 11.93
CA PHE A 42 -8.35 -5.15 11.90
C PHE A 42 -9.30 -5.25 10.71
N PHE A 43 -8.80 -5.56 9.52
CA PHE A 43 -9.52 -5.44 8.25
C PHE A 43 -10.13 -6.75 7.79
N GLY A 44 -9.63 -7.88 8.29
CA GLY A 44 -9.85 -9.22 7.76
C GLY A 44 -8.99 -9.52 6.53
N PRO A 45 -8.85 -10.81 6.17
CA PRO A 45 -7.93 -11.27 5.12
C PRO A 45 -8.28 -10.71 3.73
N GLY A 46 -9.56 -10.65 3.37
CA GLY A 46 -9.98 -10.16 2.05
C GLY A 46 -9.63 -8.70 1.80
N ARG A 47 -9.89 -7.83 2.79
CA ARG A 47 -9.55 -6.40 2.69
C ARG A 47 -8.06 -6.17 2.81
N PHE A 48 -7.35 -6.96 3.61
CA PHE A 48 -5.89 -6.93 3.64
C PHE A 48 -5.30 -7.20 2.26
N LEU A 49 -5.70 -8.31 1.62
CA LEU A 49 -5.22 -8.69 0.29
C LEU A 49 -5.57 -7.64 -0.77
N PHE A 50 -6.81 -7.14 -0.74
CA PHE A 50 -7.25 -6.09 -1.66
C PHE A 50 -6.46 -4.79 -1.46
N THR A 51 -6.18 -4.41 -0.21
CA THR A 51 -5.37 -3.22 0.10
C THR A 51 -3.95 -3.38 -0.42
N TYR A 52 -3.32 -4.54 -0.22
CA TYR A 52 -1.97 -4.82 -0.72
C TYR A 52 -1.91 -4.74 -2.25
N ILE A 53 -2.78 -5.48 -2.95
CA ILE A 53 -2.79 -5.54 -4.42
C ILE A 53 -3.18 -4.18 -5.00
N GLY A 54 -4.23 -3.53 -4.47
CA GLY A 54 -4.67 -2.22 -4.93
C GLY A 54 -3.59 -1.15 -4.77
N SER A 55 -2.85 -1.18 -3.67
CA SER A 55 -1.71 -0.27 -3.45
C SER A 55 -0.53 -0.57 -4.38
N ALA A 56 -0.22 -1.85 -4.63
CA ALA A 56 0.81 -2.23 -5.60
C ALA A 56 0.46 -1.76 -7.03
N VAL A 57 -0.82 -1.87 -7.42
CA VAL A 57 -1.32 -1.34 -8.70
C VAL A 57 -1.22 0.19 -8.74
N ALA A 58 -1.64 0.88 -7.68
CA ALA A 58 -1.52 2.35 -7.59
C ALA A 58 -0.07 2.81 -7.70
N CYS A 59 0.87 2.09 -7.07
CA CYS A 59 2.31 2.30 -7.22
C CYS A 59 2.77 2.17 -8.68
N ALA A 60 2.41 1.07 -9.34
CA ALA A 60 2.79 0.86 -10.74
C ALA A 60 2.23 1.95 -11.67
N LEU A 61 0.99 2.38 -11.44
CA LEU A 61 0.35 3.45 -12.22
C LEU A 61 1.03 4.81 -11.99
N ALA A 62 1.31 5.18 -10.74
CA ALA A 62 2.00 6.44 -10.42
C ALA A 62 3.43 6.48 -10.98
N SER A 63 4.16 5.37 -10.87
CA SER A 63 5.48 5.17 -11.47
C SER A 63 5.45 5.39 -12.99
N LEU A 64 4.53 4.72 -13.69
CA LEU A 64 4.37 4.83 -15.14
C LEU A 64 4.01 6.26 -15.56
N TRP A 65 3.10 6.90 -14.84
CA TRP A 65 2.69 8.27 -15.12
C TRP A 65 3.86 9.26 -14.98
N ALA A 66 4.65 9.15 -13.91
CA ALA A 66 5.81 10.00 -13.68
C ALA A 66 6.89 9.80 -14.75
N LYS A 67 7.20 8.55 -15.11
CA LYS A 67 8.18 8.22 -16.15
C LYS A 67 7.77 8.76 -17.53
N ARG A 68 6.48 8.63 -17.89
CA ARG A 68 5.93 9.21 -19.13
C ARG A 68 6.08 10.74 -19.17
N ARG A 69 5.80 11.43 -18.06
CA ARG A 69 5.98 12.90 -17.99
C ARG A 69 7.43 13.35 -18.12
N GLN A 70 8.39 12.51 -17.72
CA GLN A 70 9.81 12.81 -17.83
C GLN A 70 10.41 12.38 -19.19
N SER A 71 9.56 11.97 -20.15
CA SER A 71 9.99 11.38 -21.43
C SER A 71 10.95 10.19 -21.28
N ARG A 72 10.92 9.54 -20.12
CA ARG A 72 11.68 8.32 -19.85
C ARG A 72 10.82 7.13 -20.31
N GLY A 73 11.22 6.44 -21.38
CA GLY A 73 10.70 5.11 -21.66
C GLY A 73 10.94 4.23 -20.44
N GLY A 74 9.93 3.51 -19.94
CA GLY A 74 10.02 2.98 -18.58
C GLY A 74 9.22 1.72 -18.29
N VAL A 75 9.94 0.71 -17.78
CA VAL A 75 9.38 -0.41 -17.04
C VAL A 75 8.79 0.13 -15.73
N PRO A 76 7.57 -0.28 -15.32
CA PRO A 76 7.01 0.12 -14.02
C PRO A 76 7.94 -0.24 -12.86
N SER A 77 7.82 0.51 -11.75
CA SER A 77 8.45 0.12 -10.49
C SER A 77 8.09 -1.31 -10.09
N VAL A 78 8.97 -1.93 -9.31
CA VAL A 78 8.68 -3.17 -8.58
C VAL A 78 7.55 -2.88 -7.57
N GLY A 79 6.34 -3.35 -7.87
CA GLY A 79 5.12 -2.98 -7.16
C GLY A 79 4.99 -3.51 -5.72
N ALA A 80 5.81 -4.50 -5.33
CA ALA A 80 5.77 -5.10 -3.99
C ALA A 80 5.95 -4.07 -2.87
N SER A 81 6.95 -3.18 -2.99
CA SER A 81 7.19 -2.13 -1.98
C SER A 81 6.06 -1.10 -1.92
N GLY A 82 5.39 -0.84 -3.05
CA GLY A 82 4.16 -0.03 -3.08
C GLY A 82 3.00 -0.68 -2.33
N GLY A 83 2.86 -2.00 -2.41
CA GLY A 83 1.93 -2.79 -1.62
C GLY A 83 2.20 -2.68 -0.13
N VAL A 84 3.46 -2.84 0.29
CA VAL A 84 3.91 -2.71 1.68
C VAL A 84 3.65 -1.31 2.23
N LEU A 85 4.07 -0.26 1.52
CA LEU A 85 3.80 1.13 1.92
C LEU A 85 2.31 1.44 1.98
N GLY A 86 1.52 0.83 1.09
CA GLY A 86 0.07 0.88 1.14
C GLY A 86 -0.51 0.26 2.41
N ILE A 87 -0.03 -0.91 2.83
CA ILE A 87 -0.43 -1.55 4.10
C ILE A 87 -0.05 -0.67 5.31
N THR A 88 1.17 -0.13 5.35
CA THR A 88 1.60 0.75 6.42
C THR A 88 0.75 2.03 6.47
N MET A 89 0.47 2.65 5.32
CA MET A 89 -0.36 3.85 5.25
C MET A 89 -1.84 3.56 5.53
N ALA A 90 -2.34 2.37 5.20
CA ALA A 90 -3.67 1.92 5.58
C ALA A 90 -3.81 1.83 7.11
N LEU A 91 -2.78 1.32 7.81
CA LEU A 91 -2.75 1.31 9.27
C LEU A 91 -2.76 2.72 9.85
N VAL A 92 -1.92 3.63 9.33
CA VAL A 92 -1.88 5.04 9.77
C VAL A 92 -3.24 5.70 9.58
N THR A 93 -3.85 5.53 8.40
CA THR A 93 -5.16 6.11 8.07
C THR A 93 -6.24 5.59 8.99
N PHE A 94 -6.22 4.28 9.26
CA PHE A 94 -7.16 3.64 10.16
C PHE A 94 -7.01 4.12 11.60
N GLN A 95 -5.79 4.18 12.12
CA GLN A 95 -5.52 4.67 13.46
C GLN A 95 -5.96 6.13 13.62
N TRP A 96 -5.62 6.98 12.65
CA TRP A 96 -6.04 8.38 12.62
C TRP A 96 -7.56 8.54 12.64
N ARG A 97 -8.29 7.80 11.80
CA ARG A 97 -9.77 7.82 11.73
C ARG A 97 -10.45 7.47 13.06
N HIS A 98 -9.76 6.77 13.95
CA HIS A 98 -10.30 6.25 15.19
C HIS A 98 -9.62 6.80 16.45
N GLY A 99 -8.79 7.84 16.30
CA GLY A 99 -8.09 8.46 17.44
C GLY A 99 -7.07 7.54 18.13
N LEU A 100 -6.58 6.52 17.43
CA LEU A 100 -5.54 5.61 17.94
C LEU A 100 -4.13 6.20 17.69
N PRO A 101 -3.11 5.79 18.47
CA PRO A 101 -1.75 6.25 18.27
C PRO A 101 -1.21 5.88 16.87
N VAL A 102 -0.83 6.89 16.08
CA VAL A 102 -0.28 6.74 14.71
C VAL A 102 1.25 6.76 14.66
N GLN A 103 1.89 7.17 15.75
CA GLN A 103 3.27 7.66 15.78
C GLN A 103 4.27 6.65 15.20
N TYR A 104 4.17 5.39 15.62
CA TYR A 104 5.10 4.34 15.20
C TYR A 104 4.99 4.02 13.71
N ALA A 105 3.77 3.78 13.22
CA ALA A 105 3.54 3.48 11.81
C ALA A 105 3.87 4.69 10.91
N ALA A 106 3.53 5.90 11.36
CA ALA A 106 3.87 7.14 10.66
C ALA A 106 5.39 7.38 10.61
N PHE A 107 6.10 7.14 11.71
CA PHE A 107 7.56 7.25 11.77
C PHE A 107 8.24 6.31 10.77
N VAL A 108 7.83 5.03 10.73
CA VAL A 108 8.41 4.07 9.79
C VAL A 108 8.10 4.42 8.34
N LEU A 109 6.88 4.92 8.06
CA LEU A 109 6.54 5.43 6.74
C LEU A 109 7.43 6.61 6.34
N MET A 110 7.58 7.60 7.23
CA MET A 110 8.44 8.77 7.02
C MET A 110 9.91 8.37 6.81
N ALA A 111 10.43 7.46 7.63
CA ALA A 111 11.82 6.98 7.51
C ALA A 111 12.03 6.26 6.17
N THR A 112 11.07 5.45 5.73
CA THR A 112 11.12 4.78 4.42
C THR A 112 11.17 5.78 3.27
N PHE A 113 10.31 6.80 3.30
CA PHE A 113 10.35 7.88 2.30
C PHE A 113 11.63 8.70 2.37
N ALA A 114 12.13 9.03 3.56
CA ALA A 114 13.37 9.80 3.71
C ALA A 114 14.56 9.07 3.06
N VAL A 115 14.71 7.77 3.32
CA VAL A 115 15.73 6.93 2.67
C VAL A 115 15.48 6.84 1.16
N GLY A 116 14.23 6.68 0.74
CA GLY A 116 13.85 6.63 -0.68
C GLY A 116 14.21 7.91 -1.45
N PHE A 117 13.98 9.09 -0.86
CA PHE A 117 14.32 10.37 -1.48
C PHE A 117 15.84 10.63 -1.57
N MET A 118 16.65 9.93 -0.77
CA MET A 118 18.12 9.99 -0.85
C MET A 118 18.68 9.09 -1.95
N SER A 119 17.88 8.19 -2.54
CA SER A 119 18.32 7.27 -3.60
C SER A 119 17.72 7.63 -4.96
N ARG A 120 18.57 7.69 -5.98
CA ARG A 120 18.13 7.88 -7.38
C ARG A 120 17.58 6.59 -8.01
N GLU A 121 17.82 5.45 -7.38
CA GLU A 121 17.35 4.14 -7.85
C GLU A 121 15.93 3.84 -7.36
N VAL A 122 15.45 4.58 -6.34
CA VAL A 122 14.12 4.38 -5.76
C VAL A 122 13.06 5.15 -6.55
N ASP A 123 12.02 4.44 -6.95
CA ASP A 123 10.87 5.03 -7.62
C ASP A 123 9.91 5.68 -6.60
N ASN A 124 10.29 6.88 -6.16
CA ASN A 124 9.52 7.63 -5.16
C ASN A 124 8.10 7.98 -5.64
N ALA A 125 7.89 8.17 -6.94
CA ALA A 125 6.54 8.40 -7.50
C ALA A 125 5.66 7.16 -7.30
N GLY A 126 6.21 5.96 -7.55
CA GLY A 126 5.54 4.71 -7.24
C GLY A 126 5.24 4.54 -5.75
N HIS A 127 6.22 4.81 -4.88
CA HIS A 127 6.02 4.74 -3.42
C HIS A 127 4.92 5.66 -2.91
N VAL A 128 4.88 6.91 -3.39
CA VAL A 128 3.80 7.86 -3.09
C VAL A 128 2.46 7.32 -3.60
N GLY A 129 2.41 6.78 -4.82
CA GLY A 129 1.20 6.16 -5.37
C GLY A 129 0.69 4.97 -4.54
N GLY A 130 1.59 4.12 -4.06
CA GLY A 130 1.25 2.98 -3.20
C GLY A 130 0.69 3.42 -1.85
N ALA A 131 1.36 4.35 -1.17
CA ALA A 131 0.87 4.92 0.10
C ALA A 131 -0.50 5.60 -0.07
N ALA A 132 -0.68 6.39 -1.13
CA ALA A 132 -1.96 7.03 -1.43
C ALA A 132 -3.07 6.00 -1.71
N GLY A 133 -2.78 4.95 -2.48
CA GLY A 133 -3.71 3.85 -2.73
C GLY A 133 -4.18 3.18 -1.43
N GLY A 134 -3.23 2.86 -0.54
CA GLY A 134 -3.53 2.28 0.76
C GLY A 134 -4.38 3.20 1.65
N ALA A 135 -4.07 4.49 1.68
CA ALA A 135 -4.84 5.49 2.41
C ALA A 135 -6.29 5.58 1.92
N VAL A 136 -6.49 5.68 0.60
CA VAL A 136 -7.82 5.77 -0.02
C VAL A 136 -8.65 4.52 0.27
N ILE A 137 -8.08 3.32 0.06
CA ILE A 137 -8.76 2.05 0.33
C ILE A 137 -9.13 1.94 1.81
N ALA A 138 -8.19 2.23 2.72
CA ALA A 138 -8.43 2.19 4.15
C ALA A 138 -9.48 3.22 4.59
N TYR A 139 -9.51 4.41 4.00
CA TYR A 139 -10.49 5.43 4.33
C TYR A 139 -11.89 5.04 3.87
N LEU A 140 -12.04 4.57 2.62
CA LEU A 140 -13.36 4.29 2.03
C LEU A 140 -13.91 2.92 2.46
N TRP A 141 -13.08 1.88 2.43
CA TRP A 141 -13.47 0.48 2.65
C TRP A 141 -12.92 -0.13 3.94
N GLY A 142 -12.05 0.56 4.68
CA GLY A 142 -11.60 0.10 5.98
C GLY A 142 -12.75 0.06 6.99
N PRO A 143 -12.73 -0.90 7.94
CA PRO A 143 -13.77 -1.04 8.94
C PRO A 143 -13.86 0.21 9.83
N ARG A 144 -14.99 0.34 10.52
CA ARG A 144 -15.18 1.38 11.54
C ARG A 144 -15.17 0.79 12.93
N TYR A 145 -14.56 1.48 13.87
CA TYR A 145 -14.76 1.23 15.29
C TYR A 145 -15.92 2.04 15.82
N VAL A 146 -16.71 1.40 16.67
CA VAL A 146 -17.68 2.10 17.51
C VAL A 146 -17.31 1.77 18.95
N GLN A 147 -17.00 2.79 19.74
CA GLN A 147 -16.90 2.62 21.18
C GLN A 147 -18.28 2.24 21.72
N SER A 148 -18.36 1.11 22.41
CA SER A 148 -19.54 0.68 23.16
C SER A 148 -19.26 0.85 24.65
N LEU A 149 -20.32 0.97 25.45
CA LEU A 149 -20.25 1.06 26.91
C LEU A 149 -19.48 -0.09 27.57
N GLY A 150 -19.30 -1.23 26.88
CA GLY A 150 -18.52 -2.39 27.35
C GLY A 150 -17.10 -2.53 26.75
N GLY A 151 -16.62 -1.55 25.96
CA GLY A 151 -15.30 -1.59 25.32
C GLY A 151 -15.31 -1.21 23.83
N LEU A 152 -14.15 -1.33 23.18
CA LEU A 152 -14.02 -1.13 21.73
C LEU A 152 -14.58 -2.34 20.97
N LEU A 153 -15.69 -2.15 20.26
CA LEU A 153 -16.24 -3.15 19.35
C LEU A 153 -15.88 -2.77 17.90
N ILE A 154 -15.36 -3.75 17.13
CA ILE A 154 -15.22 -3.59 15.67
C ILE A 154 -16.64 -3.69 15.12
N ARG A 155 -17.20 -2.57 14.65
CA ARG A 155 -18.46 -2.58 13.91
C ARG A 155 -18.13 -2.44 12.44
N ASP A 156 -18.06 -3.56 11.76
CA ASP A 156 -17.72 -3.59 10.34
C ASP A 156 -18.75 -2.84 9.48
N SER A 157 -18.54 -1.53 9.32
CA SER A 157 -19.46 -0.58 8.71
C SER A 157 -18.67 0.48 7.93
N PRO A 158 -18.00 0.09 6.83
CA PRO A 158 -17.16 0.99 6.04
C PRO A 158 -17.95 2.18 5.50
N LEU A 159 -17.24 3.24 5.11
CA LEU A 159 -17.82 4.45 4.52
C LEU A 159 -18.56 4.12 3.22
N VAL A 160 -17.95 3.28 2.39
CA VAL A 160 -18.53 2.71 1.19
C VAL A 160 -18.74 1.22 1.45
N ARG A 161 -19.96 0.72 1.23
CA ARG A 161 -20.21 -0.72 1.40
C ARG A 161 -19.45 -1.50 0.33
N TRP A 162 -18.94 -2.66 0.73
CA TRP A 162 -18.34 -3.57 -0.21
C TRP A 162 -19.42 -4.04 -1.20
N PRO A 163 -19.16 -4.11 -2.52
CA PRO A 163 -20.19 -4.47 -3.50
C PRO A 163 -20.74 -5.90 -3.35
N PHE A 164 -20.12 -6.71 -2.49
CA PHE A 164 -20.52 -8.10 -2.21
C PHE A 164 -20.98 -8.32 -0.75
N MET A 165 -21.36 -7.25 -0.04
CA MET A 165 -21.93 -7.28 1.33
C MET A 165 -23.32 -6.66 1.37
#